data_AF-A0A399E8T4-F1
#
_entry.id   AF-A0A399E8T4-F1
#
_cell.length_a   1.000
_cell.length_b   1.000
_cell.length_c   1.000
_cell.angle_alpha   90.00
_cell.angle_beta   90.00
_cell.angle_gamma   90.00
#
_symmetry.space_group_name_H-M   'P 1'
#
loop_
_entity.id
_entity.type
_entity.pdbx_description
1 polymer ?
#
loop_
_entity_poly.entity_id
_entity_poly.type
_entity_poly.pdbx_seq_one_letter_code
_entity_poly.pdbx_strand_id
1 'polypeptide(L)'
;MRARLAPDHLARTLIYAGIGGFVWFFFFQPSPFGSTLCVNALVGAGVVQYTGSKPFVIPLYVFLLALLVLSQFLLELFSPDGGQPGAALLGAAMGLGLPYLSYRIWGKP
;
A
#
# COMPACT_ATOMS: atom_id res chain seq x y z
N MET A 1 -7.77 0.97 23.10
CA MET A 1 -6.60 0.87 22.20
C MET A 1 -6.65 -0.33 21.26
N ARG A 2 -6.99 -1.55 21.72
CA ARG A 2 -7.07 -2.78 20.88
C ARG A 2 -7.91 -2.65 19.59
N ALA A 3 -9.05 -1.95 19.63
CA ALA A 3 -9.93 -1.79 18.46
C ALA A 3 -9.36 -0.86 17.36
N ARG A 4 -8.44 0.07 17.68
CA ARG A 4 -7.88 1.03 16.69
C ARG A 4 -6.75 0.42 15.86
N LEU A 5 -6.12 -0.65 16.36
CA LEU A 5 -5.07 -1.39 15.67
C LEU A 5 -5.61 -2.70 15.09
N ALA A 6 -6.92 -2.89 15.02
CA ALA A 6 -7.48 -4.04 14.33
C ALA A 6 -6.96 -4.01 12.87
N PRO A 7 -6.43 -5.12 12.35
CA PRO A 7 -5.72 -5.14 11.07
C PRO A 7 -6.58 -4.68 9.89
N ASP A 8 -7.89 -4.92 9.97
CA ASP A 8 -8.92 -4.41 9.06
C ASP A 8 -9.09 -2.89 9.15
N HIS A 9 -9.16 -2.33 10.35
CA HIS A 9 -9.21 -0.87 10.57
C HIS A 9 -7.94 -0.19 10.06
N LEU A 10 -6.77 -0.80 10.29
CA LEU A 10 -5.48 -0.27 9.83
C LEU A 10 -5.36 -0.32 8.30
N ALA A 11 -5.72 -1.43 7.67
CA ALA A 11 -5.77 -1.55 6.22
C ALA A 11 -6.70 -0.49 5.61
N ARG A 12 -7.91 -0.33 6.17
CA ARG A 12 -8.88 0.67 5.71
C ARG A 12 -8.36 2.10 5.89
N THR A 13 -7.70 2.39 7.00
CA THR A 13 -7.08 3.70 7.27
C THR A 13 -5.95 3.98 6.27
N LEU A 14 -5.11 2.98 5.96
CA LEU A 14 -4.06 3.10 4.95
C LEU A 14 -4.62 3.32 3.54
N ILE A 15 -5.73 2.66 3.20
CA ILE A 15 -6.45 2.93 1.95
C ILE A 15 -6.89 4.39 1.90
N TYR A 16 -7.59 4.89 2.93
CA TYR A 16 -8.04 6.29 2.93
C TYR A 16 -6.87 7.28 2.95
N ALA A 17 -5.81 7.00 3.69
CA ALA A 17 -4.60 7.80 3.71
C ALA A 17 -3.89 7.79 2.34
N GLY A 18 -3.89 6.65 1.64
CA GLY A 18 -3.37 6.54 0.28
C GLY A 18 -4.19 7.35 -0.74
N ILE A 19 -5.53 7.34 -0.65
CA ILE A 19 -6.39 8.19 -1.49
C ILE A 19 -6.11 9.67 -1.21
N GLY A 20 -6.18 10.08 0.05
CA GLY A 20 -5.99 11.48 0.44
C GLY A 20 -4.58 11.98 0.11
N GLY A 21 -3.58 11.15 0.38
CA GLY A 21 -2.18 11.45 0.05
C GLY A 21 -1.93 11.52 -1.45
N PHE A 22 -2.53 10.63 -2.25
CA PHE A 22 -2.46 10.72 -3.71
C PHE A 22 -3.07 12.03 -4.21
N VAL A 23 -4.28 12.38 -3.77
CA VAL A 23 -4.92 13.65 -4.15
C VAL A 23 -4.05 14.84 -3.75
N TRP A 24 -3.46 14.83 -2.56
CA TRP A 24 -2.56 15.89 -2.11
C TRP A 24 -1.30 16.00 -2.98
N PHE A 25 -0.55 14.91 -3.12
CA PHE A 25 0.73 14.89 -3.84
C PHE A 25 0.60 14.97 -5.35
N PHE A 26 -0.60 14.73 -5.89
CA PHE A 26 -0.85 14.88 -7.31
C PHE A 26 -1.33 16.29 -7.66
N PHE A 27 -2.26 16.87 -6.89
CA PHE A 27 -2.89 18.15 -7.23
C PHE A 27 -2.33 19.37 -6.50
N PHE A 28 -1.98 19.25 -5.22
CA PHE A 28 -1.65 20.41 -4.38
C PHE A 28 -0.15 20.59 -4.19
N GLN A 29 0.58 19.48 -4.01
CA GLN A 29 2.04 19.49 -3.87
C GLN A 29 2.65 18.40 -4.76
N PRO A 30 2.82 18.67 -6.07
CA PRO A 30 3.31 17.70 -7.04
C PRO A 30 4.58 16.98 -6.57
N SER A 31 4.44 15.70 -6.25
CA SER A 31 5.52 14.84 -5.82
C SER A 31 5.34 13.46 -6.45
N PRO A 32 6.19 13.09 -7.43
CA PRO A 32 6.17 11.75 -8.02
C PRO A 32 6.39 10.67 -6.95
N PHE A 33 7.34 10.92 -6.04
CA PHE A 33 7.61 10.05 -4.91
C PHE A 33 6.36 9.87 -4.02
N GLY A 34 5.74 10.97 -3.58
CA GLY A 34 4.58 10.93 -2.69
C GLY A 34 3.37 10.24 -3.33
N SER A 35 3.10 10.54 -4.61
CA SER A 35 2.00 9.93 -5.37
C SER A 35 2.20 8.42 -5.53
N THR A 36 3.40 7.99 -5.94
CA THR A 36 3.72 6.57 -6.10
C THR A 36 3.64 5.82 -4.78
N LEU A 37 4.16 6.40 -3.69
CA LEU A 37 4.09 5.83 -2.34
C LEU A 37 2.63 5.62 -1.92
N CYS A 38 1.79 6.65 -2.07
CA CYS A 38 0.39 6.61 -1.65
C CYS A 38 -0.42 5.57 -2.44
N VAL A 39 -0.21 5.47 -3.75
CA VAL A 39 -0.88 4.47 -4.60
C VAL A 39 -0.45 3.05 -4.23
N ASN A 40 0.86 2.80 -4.07
CA ASN A 40 1.36 1.48 -3.71
C ASN A 40 0.95 1.07 -2.28
N ALA A 41 0.89 2.03 -1.34
CA ALA A 41 0.39 1.78 0.02
C ALA A 41 -1.11 1.45 0.02
N LEU A 42 -1.92 2.15 -0.77
CA LEU A 42 -3.34 1.85 -0.93
C LEU A 42 -3.54 0.45 -1.50
N VAL A 43 -2.88 0.12 -2.62
CA VAL A 43 -3.06 -1.18 -3.27
C VAL A 43 -2.52 -2.28 -2.38
N GLY A 44 -1.37 -2.07 -1.74
CA GLY A 44 -0.78 -3.01 -0.77
C GLY A 44 -1.72 -3.31 0.40
N ALA A 45 -2.36 -2.29 0.96
CA ALA A 45 -3.34 -2.47 2.05
C ALA A 45 -4.59 -3.25 1.63
N GLY A 46 -4.94 -3.21 0.33
CA GLY A 46 -6.05 -3.98 -0.24
C GLY A 46 -5.74 -5.45 -0.55
N VAL A 47 -4.46 -5.86 -0.53
CA VAL A 47 -4.07 -7.24 -0.90
C VAL A 47 -4.63 -8.29 0.04
N VAL A 48 -4.70 -8.01 1.34
CA VAL A 48 -5.16 -8.97 2.34
C VAL A 48 -6.40 -8.45 3.05
N GLN A 49 -7.47 -9.25 3.05
CA GLN A 49 -8.65 -8.98 3.85
C GLN A 49 -8.56 -9.69 5.19
N TYR A 50 -8.82 -8.94 6.27
CA TYR A 50 -8.73 -9.42 7.66
C TYR A 50 -10.10 -9.56 8.35
N THR A 51 -11.21 -9.51 7.60
CA THR A 51 -12.59 -9.50 8.14
C THR A 51 -13.06 -10.87 8.65
N GLY A 52 -12.34 -11.97 8.35
CA GLY A 52 -12.74 -13.33 8.68
C GLY A 52 -11.83 -14.04 9.69
N SER A 53 -12.15 -15.29 10.00
CA SER A 53 -11.36 -16.15 10.90
C SER A 53 -9.95 -16.45 10.37
N LYS A 54 -9.72 -16.26 9.07
CA LYS A 54 -8.41 -16.37 8.41
C LYS A 54 -8.21 -15.22 7.44
N PRO A 55 -6.99 -14.64 7.37
CA PRO A 55 -6.66 -13.64 6.37
C PRO A 55 -6.78 -14.24 4.96
N PHE A 56 -7.43 -13.51 4.06
CA PHE A 56 -7.62 -13.91 2.67
C PHE A 56 -6.87 -12.97 1.73
N VAL A 57 -6.02 -13.53 0.87
CA VAL A 57 -5.26 -12.77 -0.13
C VAL A 57 -6.13 -12.60 -1.38
N ILE A 58 -6.32 -11.37 -1.84
CA ILE A 58 -7.05 -11.06 -3.08
C ILE A 58 -6.07 -11.13 -4.27
N PRO A 59 -6.18 -12.12 -5.18
CA PRO A 59 -5.21 -12.31 -6.27
C PRO A 59 -5.12 -11.09 -7.20
N LEU A 60 -6.24 -10.41 -7.45
CA LEU A 60 -6.27 -9.20 -8.26
C LEU A 60 -5.37 -8.10 -7.70
N TYR A 61 -5.41 -7.87 -6.39
CA TYR A 61 -4.59 -6.83 -5.76
C TYR A 61 -3.11 -7.22 -5.70
N VAL A 62 -2.80 -8.52 -5.57
CA VAL A 62 -1.41 -9.01 -5.72
C VAL A 62 -0.88 -8.69 -7.11
N PHE A 63 -1.66 -9.01 -8.14
CA PHE A 63 -1.27 -8.74 -9.53
C PHE A 63 -1.10 -7.23 -9.77
N LEU A 64 -2.04 -6.41 -9.31
CA LEU A 64 -1.96 -4.95 -9.44
C LEU A 64 -0.74 -4.37 -8.72
N LEU A 65 -0.45 -4.81 -7.49
CA LEU A 65 0.71 -4.33 -6.75
C LEU A 65 2.02 -4.74 -7.44
N ALA A 66 2.10 -5.98 -7.92
CA ALA A 66 3.27 -6.46 -8.67
C ALA A 66 3.47 -5.65 -9.95
N LEU A 67 2.39 -5.37 -10.69
CA LEU A 67 2.43 -4.56 -11.90
C LEU A 67 2.87 -3.11 -11.60
N LEU A 68 2.34 -2.51 -10.53
CA LEU A 68 2.73 -1.16 -10.12
C LEU A 68 4.20 -1.09 -9.75
N VAL A 69 4.70 -2.01 -8.91
CA VAL A 69 6.12 -2.04 -8.54
C VAL A 69 7.00 -2.29 -9.77
N LEU A 70 6.67 -3.29 -10.58
CA LEU A 70 7.43 -3.60 -11.79
C LEU A 70 7.46 -2.43 -12.77
N SER A 71 6.32 -1.73 -12.94
CA SER A 71 6.25 -0.57 -13.82
C SER A 71 7.20 0.55 -13.40
N GLN A 72 7.45 0.72 -12.09
CA GLN A 72 8.35 1.75 -11.59
C GLN A 72 9.81 1.41 -11.90
N PHE A 73 10.19 0.13 -11.81
CA PHE A 73 11.50 -0.35 -12.24
C PHE A 73 11.68 -0.25 -13.76
N LEU A 74 10.65 -0.59 -14.54
CA LEU A 74 10.70 -0.46 -16.00
C LEU A 74 10.80 1.02 -16.40
N LEU A 75 10.06 1.91 -15.74
CA LEU A 75 10.15 3.35 -15.98
C LEU A 75 11.54 3.87 -15.67
N GLU A 76 12.15 3.49 -14.55
CA GLU A 76 13.53 3.86 -14.23
C GLU A 76 14.52 3.34 -15.29
N LEU A 77 14.32 2.10 -15.77
CA LEU A 77 15.19 1.50 -16.79
C LEU A 77 15.11 2.23 -18.14
N PHE A 78 13.92 2.66 -18.57
CA PHE A 78 13.71 3.32 -19.86
C PHE A 78 13.75 4.86 -19.77
N SER A 79 13.65 5.42 -18.58
CA SER A 79 13.59 6.86 -18.29
C SER A 79 14.09 7.09 -16.86
N PRO A 80 15.40 7.31 -16.68
CA PRO A 80 16.05 7.35 -15.36
C PRO A 80 15.40 8.31 -14.35
N ASP A 81 14.84 9.43 -14.83
CA ASP A 81 14.17 10.43 -13.97
C ASP A 81 12.66 10.16 -13.75
N GLY A 82 12.10 9.16 -14.43
CA GLY A 82 10.66 8.88 -14.44
C GLY A 82 10.21 7.81 -13.43
N GLY A 83 11.10 6.88 -13.07
CA GLY A 83 10.78 5.79 -12.14
C GLY A 83 10.96 6.18 -10.67
N GLN A 84 10.09 5.66 -9.80
CA GLN A 84 10.16 5.84 -8.34
C GLN A 84 10.15 4.47 -7.63
N PRO A 85 11.15 3.59 -7.88
CA PRO A 85 11.18 2.23 -7.31
C PRO A 85 11.17 2.25 -5.77
N GLY A 86 11.91 3.17 -5.15
CA GLY A 86 11.98 3.29 -3.70
C GLY A 86 10.63 3.66 -3.09
N ALA A 87 9.89 4.58 -3.72
CA ALA A 87 8.54 4.93 -3.31
C ALA A 87 7.57 3.75 -3.45
N ALA A 88 7.70 3.00 -4.54
CA ALA A 88 6.86 1.84 -4.83
C ALA A 88 7.05 0.74 -3.79
N LEU A 89 8.31 0.38 -3.51
CA LEU A 89 8.66 -0.63 -2.51
C LEU A 89 8.25 -0.19 -1.10
N LEU A 90 8.50 1.07 -0.73
CA LEU A 90 8.15 1.58 0.59
C LEU A 90 6.64 1.64 0.77
N GLY A 91 5.90 2.13 -0.24
CA GLY A 91 4.44 2.10 -0.25
C GLY A 91 3.90 0.68 -0.12
N ALA A 92 4.37 -0.25 -0.96
CA ALA A 92 3.97 -1.65 -0.91
C ALA A 92 4.27 -2.29 0.46
N ALA A 93 5.46 -2.06 1.02
CA ALA A 93 5.85 -2.56 2.32
C ALA A 93 5.01 -1.99 3.45
N MET A 94 4.64 -0.71 3.40
CA MET A 94 3.74 -0.09 4.39
C MET A 94 2.32 -0.64 4.25
N GLY A 95 1.79 -0.69 3.03
CA GLY A 95 0.44 -1.15 2.73
C GLY A 95 0.21 -2.60 3.15
N LEU A 96 1.13 -3.50 2.78
CA LEU A 96 1.06 -4.92 3.15
C LEU A 96 1.54 -5.18 4.59
N GLY A 97 2.66 -4.57 4.95
CA GLY A 97 3.39 -4.90 6.16
C GLY A 97 2.70 -4.40 7.41
N LEU A 98 2.14 -3.19 7.42
CA LEU A 98 1.52 -2.64 8.63
C LEU A 98 0.27 -3.44 9.06
N PRO A 99 -0.70 -3.76 8.17
CA PRO A 99 -1.82 -4.63 8.53
C PRO A 99 -1.38 -6.04 8.93
N TYR A 100 -0.40 -6.61 8.24
CA TYR A 100 0.13 -7.94 8.56
C TYR A 100 0.82 -7.99 9.93
N LEU A 101 1.66 -6.99 10.24
CA LEU A 101 2.29 -6.86 11.55
C LEU A 101 1.22 -6.71 12.64
N SER A 102 0.19 -5.90 12.39
CA SER A 102 -0.91 -5.75 13.33
C SER A 102 -1.65 -7.06 13.58
N TYR A 103 -1.93 -7.81 12.51
CA TYR A 103 -2.51 -9.16 12.60
C TYR A 103 -1.60 -10.11 13.40
N ARG A 104 -0.27 -10.06 13.21
CA ARG A 104 0.65 -10.97 13.93
C ARG A 104 0.77 -10.64 15.42
N ILE A 105 0.74 -9.35 15.77
CA ILE A 105 0.92 -8.89 17.16
C ILE A 105 -0.39 -9.01 17.94
N TRP A 106 -1.52 -8.67 17.32
CA TRP A 106 -2.81 -8.55 17.99
C TRP A 106 -3.85 -9.60 17.56
N GLY A 107 -3.63 -10.30 16.46
CA GLY A 107 -4.56 -11.28 15.88
C GLY A 107 -4.45 -12.69 16.45
N LYS A 108 -4.17 -12.84 17.75
CA LYS A 108 -4.49 -14.09 18.44
C LYS A 108 -5.99 -14.10 18.80
N PRO A 109 -6.67 -15.25 18.64
CA PRO A 109 -8.09 -15.40 18.98
C PRO A 109 -8.37 -15.06 20.45
#